data_AF-A0A894KIZ9-F1
#
_entry.id   AF-A0A894KIZ9-F1
#
_cell.length_a   1.000
_cell.length_b   1.000
_cell.length_c   1.000
_cell.angle_alpha   90.00
_cell.angle_beta   90.00
_cell.angle_gamma   90.00
#
_symmetry.space_group_name_H-M   'P 1'
#
loop_
_entity.id
_entity.type
_entity.pdbx_description
1 polymer ?
#
loop_
_entity_poly.entity_id
_entity_poly.type
_entity_poly.pdbx_seq_one_letter_code
_entity_poly.pdbx_strand_id
1 'polypeptide(L)'
;MNDRSLRQIDILNLTVPYCKKYNVKMNKSDISQYVSGKVEPNQDKLAVLGMALGVNEAWLMGYDIPRERKSFSSDEAEKDFTLIDKFSMLSPNDQSIVMNLIDSLLEKAGSN
;
A
#
# COMPACT_ATOMS: atom_id res chain seq x y z
N MET A 1 13.52 -2.29 0.68
CA MET A 1 14.03 -2.46 -0.70
C MET A 1 15.19 -3.46 -0.83
N ASN A 2 15.74 -4.00 0.27
CA ASN A 2 16.89 -4.90 0.21
C ASN A 2 16.60 -6.32 -0.31
N ASP A 3 15.36 -6.80 -0.29
CA ASP A 3 15.05 -8.17 -0.74
C ASP A 3 15.16 -8.41 -2.24
N ARG A 4 15.16 -7.35 -3.05
CA ARG A 4 15.20 -7.47 -4.52
C ARG A 4 16.51 -6.98 -5.13
N SER A 5 17.48 -6.55 -4.32
CA SER A 5 18.79 -6.00 -4.75
C SER A 5 18.68 -4.96 -5.88
N LEU A 6 17.59 -4.17 -5.90
CA LEU A 6 17.32 -3.19 -6.94
C LEU A 6 18.14 -1.93 -6.70
N ARG A 7 18.88 -1.48 -7.71
CA ARG A 7 19.52 -0.16 -7.68
C ARG A 7 18.47 0.91 -7.96
N GLN A 8 18.76 2.16 -7.58
CA GLN A 8 17.88 3.30 -7.85
C GLN A 8 17.52 3.43 -9.35
N ILE A 9 18.45 3.07 -10.25
CA ILE A 9 18.19 3.08 -11.70
C ILE A 9 17.22 1.98 -12.13
N ASP A 10 17.26 0.83 -11.45
CA ASP A 10 16.37 -0.29 -11.75
C ASP A 10 14.94 0.07 -11.30
N ILE A 11 14.79 0.72 -10.14
CA ILE A 11 13.50 1.27 -9.68
C ILE A 11 12.95 2.29 -10.68
N LEU A 12 13.79 3.23 -11.13
CA LEU A 12 13.39 4.22 -12.13
C LEU A 12 12.92 3.55 -13.44
N ASN A 13 13.62 2.52 -13.90
CA ASN A 13 13.24 1.80 -15.11
C ASN A 13 11.89 1.08 -14.96
N LEU A 14 11.60 0.51 -13.78
CA LEU A 14 10.31 -0.10 -13.48
C LEU A 14 9.16 0.91 -13.49
N THR A 15 9.42 2.18 -13.16
CA THR A 15 8.38 3.22 -13.14
C THR A 15 8.05 3.79 -14.52
N VAL A 16 8.99 3.75 -15.48
CA VAL A 16 8.83 4.29 -16.85
C VAL A 16 7.48 3.98 -17.52
N PRO A 17 6.99 2.72 -17.59
CA PRO A 17 5.71 2.42 -18.24
C PRO A 17 4.52 3.11 -17.57
N TYR A 18 4.51 3.18 -16.24
CA TYR A 18 3.45 3.81 -15.46
C TYR A 18 3.54 5.34 -15.52
N CYS A 19 4.74 5.90 -15.47
CA CYS A 19 5.00 7.32 -15.68
C CYS A 19 4.43 7.80 -17.03
N LYS A 20 4.65 7.03 -18.10
CA LYS A 20 4.08 7.32 -19.42
C LYS A 20 2.56 7.20 -19.44
N LYS A 21 2.01 6.14 -18.83
CA LYS A 21 0.57 5.88 -18.80
C LYS A 21 -0.23 6.96 -18.07
N TYR A 22 0.29 7.45 -16.94
CA TYR A 22 -0.42 8.40 -16.08
C TYR A 22 0.14 9.83 -16.17
N ASN A 23 1.03 10.10 -17.13
CA ASN A 23 1.68 11.40 -17.34
C ASN A 23 2.39 11.94 -16.08
N VAL A 24 3.04 11.05 -15.32
CA VAL A 24 3.77 11.39 -14.09
C VAL A 24 5.25 11.56 -14.41
N LYS A 25 5.84 12.69 -13.99
CA LYS A 25 7.29 12.92 -14.09
C LYS A 25 8.00 12.30 -12.90
N MET A 26 8.99 11.45 -13.18
CA MET A 26 9.82 10.81 -12.17
C MET A 26 11.27 10.73 -12.64
N ASN A 27 12.16 11.26 -11.81
CA ASN A 27 13.56 11.45 -12.13
C ASN A 27 14.44 10.65 -11.15
N LYS A 28 15.72 10.43 -11.50
CA LYS A 28 16.67 9.77 -10.60
C LYS A 28 16.80 10.47 -9.24
N SER A 29 16.70 11.81 -9.20
CA SER A 29 16.73 12.57 -7.95
C SER A 29 15.54 12.26 -7.05
N ASP A 30 14.35 12.09 -7.62
CA ASP A 30 13.13 11.76 -6.86
C ASP A 30 13.31 10.42 -6.14
N ILE A 31 13.80 9.41 -6.88
CA ILE A 31 14.08 8.08 -6.32
C ILE A 31 15.17 8.16 -5.24
N SER A 32 16.26 8.91 -5.48
CA SER A 32 17.34 9.03 -4.50
C SER A 32 16.90 9.71 -3.21
N GLN A 33 16.11 10.78 -3.30
CA GLN A 33 15.55 11.49 -2.15
C GLN A 33 14.58 10.62 -1.35
N TYR A 34 13.74 9.84 -2.04
CA TYR A 34 12.84 8.90 -1.39
C TYR A 34 13.59 7.75 -0.70
N VAL A 35 14.50 7.08 -1.40
CA VAL A 35 15.28 5.95 -0.85
C VAL A 35 16.16 6.38 0.34
N SER A 36 16.60 7.64 0.37
CA SER A 36 17.35 8.20 1.50
C SER A 36 16.46 8.71 2.66
N GLY A 37 15.13 8.61 2.53
CA GLY A 37 14.17 9.07 3.54
C GLY A 37 14.10 10.60 3.70
N LYS A 38 14.70 11.35 2.77
CA LYS A 38 14.74 12.82 2.85
C LYS A 38 13.42 13.48 2.47
N VAL A 39 12.66 12.83 1.60
CA VAL A 39 11.43 13.38 1.01
C VAL A 39 10.41 12.26 0.87
N GLU A 40 9.18 12.55 1.26
CA GLU A 40 8.04 11.71 0.95
C GLU A 40 7.58 11.97 -0.50
N PRO A 41 7.38 10.94 -1.34
CA PRO A 41 6.91 11.15 -2.70
C PRO A 41 5.50 11.72 -2.67
N ASN A 42 5.19 12.61 -3.62
CA ASN A 42 3.81 13.04 -3.80
C ASN A 42 2.90 11.86 -4.20
N GLN A 43 1.58 12.03 -4.07
CA GLN A 43 0.60 10.96 -4.29
C GLN A 43 0.75 10.27 -5.66
N ASP A 44 0.95 11.03 -6.73
CA ASP A 44 1.14 10.48 -8.08
C ASP A 44 2.39 9.60 -8.19
N LYS A 45 3.52 10.06 -7.64
CA LYS A 45 4.77 9.32 -7.61
C LYS A 45 4.68 8.09 -6.73
N LEU A 46 3.99 8.19 -5.59
CA LEU A 46 3.76 7.09 -4.66
C LEU A 46 2.94 5.98 -5.33
N ALA A 47 1.85 6.33 -6.01
CA ALA A 47 1.02 5.38 -6.76
C ALA A 47 1.82 4.67 -7.86
N VAL A 48 2.63 5.43 -8.61
CA VAL A 48 3.54 4.88 -9.63
C VAL A 48 4.57 3.91 -9.02
N LEU A 49 5.15 4.26 -7.87
CA LEU A 49 6.09 3.38 -7.16
C LEU A 49 5.41 2.11 -6.65
N GLY A 50 4.20 2.21 -6.09
CA GLY A 50 3.39 1.07 -5.66
C GLY A 50 3.10 0.11 -6.81
N MET A 51 2.67 0.65 -7.95
CA MET A 51 2.42 -0.14 -9.18
C MET A 51 3.69 -0.79 -9.73
N ALA A 52 4.80 -0.05 -9.79
CA ALA A 52 6.05 -0.53 -10.35
C ALA A 52 6.72 -1.62 -9.49
N LEU A 53 6.60 -1.50 -8.17
CA LEU A 53 7.22 -2.44 -7.23
C LEU A 53 6.28 -3.57 -6.82
N GLY A 54 4.97 -3.46 -7.12
CA GLY A 54 3.94 -4.42 -6.72
C GLY A 54 3.69 -4.39 -5.21
N VAL A 55 3.78 -3.21 -4.60
CA VAL A 55 3.66 -3.03 -3.15
C VAL A 55 2.53 -2.07 -2.82
N ASN A 56 2.07 -2.11 -1.57
CA ASN A 56 1.08 -1.19 -1.05
C ASN A 56 1.69 0.21 -0.85
N GLU A 57 0.97 1.24 -1.30
CA GLU A 57 1.32 2.65 -1.14
C GLU A 57 1.45 3.06 0.34
N ALA A 58 0.58 2.56 1.21
CA ALA A 58 0.69 2.83 2.65
C ALA A 58 1.91 2.14 3.28
N TRP A 59 2.33 0.98 2.75
CA TRP A 59 3.60 0.39 3.17
C TRP A 59 4.79 1.26 2.74
N LEU A 60 4.74 1.85 1.53
CA LEU A 60 5.75 2.80 1.06
C LEU A 60 5.79 4.10 1.89
N MET A 61 4.70 4.48 2.54
CA MET A 61 4.62 5.58 3.50
C MET A 61 5.11 5.20 4.92
N GLY A 62 5.38 3.92 5.17
CA GLY A 62 5.89 3.44 6.46
C GLY A 62 4.82 3.00 7.46
N TYR A 63 3.57 2.81 7.03
CA TYR A 63 2.55 2.18 7.86
C TYR A 63 2.84 0.69 8.06
N ASP A 64 2.50 0.18 9.25
CA ASP A 64 2.63 -1.24 9.59
C ASP A 64 1.48 -2.06 8.98
N ILE A 65 1.58 -2.28 7.68
CA ILE A 65 0.62 -3.06 6.89
C ILE A 65 1.36 -4.02 5.95
N PRO A 66 0.68 -5.03 5.38
CA PRO A 66 1.31 -5.94 4.43
C PRO A 66 1.94 -5.18 3.26
N ARG A 67 3.19 -5.55 2.95
CA ARG A 67 3.97 -4.95 1.87
C ARG A 67 3.35 -5.26 0.51
N GLU A 68 2.92 -6.50 0.32
CA GLU A 68 2.34 -6.95 -0.93
C GLU A 68 1.04 -6.20 -1.17
N ARG A 69 0.85 -5.75 -2.41
CA ARG A 69 -0.47 -5.33 -2.84
C ARG A 69 -1.35 -6.57 -2.84
N LYS A 70 -2.48 -6.53 -2.12
CA LYS A 70 -3.52 -7.55 -2.27
C LYS A 70 -3.91 -7.60 -3.75
N SER A 71 -3.88 -8.79 -4.34
CA SER A 71 -4.41 -8.99 -5.69
C SER A 71 -5.92 -8.84 -5.60
N PHE A 72 -6.44 -7.65 -5.84
CA PHE A 72 -7.87 -7.45 -5.84
C PHE A 72 -8.40 -7.84 -7.22
N SER A 73 -9.09 -8.97 -7.28
CA SER A 73 -10.14 -9.11 -8.30
C SER A 73 -11.22 -8.05 -8.05
N SER A 74 -11.93 -7.67 -9.10
CA SER A 74 -13.06 -6.72 -8.98
C SER A 74 -14.08 -7.18 -7.93
N ASP A 75 -14.31 -8.49 -7.85
CA ASP A 75 -15.25 -9.12 -6.92
C ASP A 75 -14.77 -9.05 -5.46
N GLU A 76 -13.47 -9.14 -5.20
CA GLU A 76 -12.90 -9.00 -3.85
C GLU A 76 -12.94 -7.54 -3.40
N ALA A 77 -12.66 -6.60 -4.30
CA ALA A 77 -12.77 -5.18 -3.98
C ALA A 77 -14.20 -4.79 -3.58
N GLU A 78 -15.22 -5.29 -4.29
CA GLU A 78 -16.63 -5.03 -3.97
C GLU A 78 -17.02 -5.54 -2.57
N LYS A 79 -16.50 -6.71 -2.16
CA LYS A 79 -16.71 -7.25 -0.82
C LYS A 79 -16.07 -6.38 0.25
N ASP A 80 -14.85 -5.90 0.02
CA ASP A 80 -14.15 -5.00 0.95
C ASP A 80 -14.90 -3.68 1.11
N PHE A 81 -15.36 -3.07 0.02
CA PHE A 81 -16.19 -1.86 0.08
C PHE A 81 -17.49 -2.10 0.85
N THR A 82 -18.17 -3.21 0.58
CA THR A 82 -19.41 -3.58 1.28
C THR A 82 -19.20 -3.77 2.78
N LEU A 83 -18.07 -4.36 3.18
CA LEU A 83 -17.72 -4.55 4.59
C LEU A 83 -17.51 -3.20 5.29
N ILE A 84 -16.73 -2.30 4.68
CA ILE A 84 -16.45 -0.96 5.22
C ILE A 84 -17.73 -0.15 5.36
N ASP A 85 -18.59 -0.18 4.33
CA ASP A 85 -19.87 0.53 4.33
C ASP A 85 -20.76 0.06 5.50
N LYS A 86 -20.96 -1.26 5.63
CA LYS A 86 -21.73 -1.83 6.75
C LYS A 86 -21.13 -1.48 8.11
N PHE A 87 -19.81 -1.52 8.25
CA PHE A 87 -19.14 -1.17 9.49
C PHE A 87 -19.34 0.31 9.84
N SER A 88 -19.29 1.20 8.85
CA SER A 88 -19.50 2.64 9.04
C SER A 88 -20.93 2.99 9.50
N MET A 89 -21.92 2.14 9.19
CA MET A 89 -23.31 2.30 9.63
C MET A 89 -23.54 1.86 11.09
N LEU A 90 -22.59 1.18 11.72
CA LEU A 90 -22.71 0.76 13.12
C LEU A 90 -22.55 1.92 14.10
N SER A 91 -23.09 1.76 15.31
CA SER A 91 -22.85 2.72 16.39
C SER A 91 -21.38 2.67 16.84
N PRO A 92 -20.82 3.75 17.43
CA PRO A 92 -19.44 3.74 17.92
C PRO A 92 -19.15 2.61 18.93
N ASN A 93 -20.15 2.26 19.75
CA ASN A 93 -20.03 1.15 20.70
C ASN A 93 -19.94 -0.21 19.97
N ASP A 94 -20.78 -0.43 18.97
CA ASP A 94 -20.79 -1.70 18.22
C ASP A 94 -19.55 -1.84 17.34
N GLN A 95 -19.05 -0.74 16.77
CA GLN A 95 -17.76 -0.71 16.08
C GLN A 95 -16.64 -1.19 17.01
N SER A 96 -16.61 -0.70 18.26
CA SER A 96 -15.62 -1.15 19.25
C SER A 96 -15.73 -2.64 19.56
N ILE A 97 -16.96 -3.17 19.71
CA ILE A 97 -17.18 -4.61 19.93
C ILE A 97 -16.64 -5.43 18.75
N VAL A 98 -16.96 -5.03 17.52
CA VAL A 98 -16.50 -5.72 16.31
C VAL A 98 -14.97 -5.67 16.21
N MET A 99 -14.34 -4.53 16.49
CA MET A 99 -12.87 -4.42 16.48
C MET A 99 -12.23 -5.34 17.52
N ASN A 100 -12.72 -5.33 18.77
CA ASN A 100 -12.21 -6.22 19.82
C ASN A 100 -12.35 -7.71 19.44
N LEU A 101 -13.45 -8.07 18.76
CA LEU A 101 -13.65 -9.43 18.25
C LEU A 101 -12.63 -9.77 17.16
N ILE A 102 -12.40 -8.86 16.21
CA ILE A 102 -11.41 -9.04 15.13
C ILE A 102 -10.02 -9.25 15.75
N ASP A 103 -9.61 -8.38 16.67
CA ASP A 103 -8.30 -8.44 17.32
C ASP A 103 -8.11 -9.79 18.04
N SER A 104 -9.12 -10.21 18.82
CA SER A 104 -9.09 -11.50 19.52
C SER A 104 -8.97 -12.70 18.56
N LEU A 105 -9.63 -12.66 17.40
CA LEU A 105 -9.55 -13.73 16.41
C LEU A 105 -8.17 -13.76 15.71
N LEU A 106 -7.58 -12.59 15.44
CA LEU A 106 -6.26 -12.48 14.81
C LEU A 106 -5.15 -12.95 15.75
N GLU A 107 -5.20 -12.57 17.04
CA GLU A 107 -4.27 -13.07 18.06
C GLU A 107 -4.30 -14.60 18.17
N LYS A 108 -5.51 -15.18 18.14
CA LYS A 108 -5.68 -16.64 18.16
C LYS A 108 -5.11 -17.32 16.92
N ALA A 109 -5.20 -16.68 15.75
CA ALA A 109 -4.67 -17.23 14.51
C ALA A 109 -3.13 -17.13 14.43
N GLY A 110 -2.53 -16.09 15.00
CA GLY A 110 -1.07 -15.88 15.04
C GLY A 110 -0.32 -16.61 16.16
N SER A 111 -1.05 -17.24 17.10
CA SER A 111 -0.48 -18.01 18.23
C SER A 111 -0.23 -19.50 17.90
N ASN A 112 -0.16 -19.87 16.62
CA ASN A 112 0.11 -21.24 16.13
C ASN A 112 1.45 -21.31 15.38
#